data_AF-A0A7X3VQ96-F1
#
_entry.id   AF-A0A7X3VQ96-F1
#
_cell.length_a   1.000
_cell.length_b   1.000
_cell.length_c   1.000
_cell.angle_alpha   90.00
_cell.angle_beta   90.00
_cell.angle_gamma   90.00
#
_symmetry.space_group_name_H-M   'P 1'
#
loop_
_entity.id
_entity.type
_entity.pdbx_description
1 polymer ?
#
loop_
_entity_poly.entity_id
_entity_poly.type
_entity_poly.pdbx_seq_one_letter_code
_entity_poly.pdbx_strand_id
1 'polypeptide(L)'
;MAKKMSCPFCGTQVQYAIENSPDWYRDPSLPVYRIDCHDKCRQYWLEAISDPHPQIDPAILAFLDSLNDQQRTFVSESTRHACDNGILIVYNKNILQYLVTDWHYVKASVMLYKLNNVSFQISGIGFDVANMLFFLNTEDARFTLRLHRAETSIYEIRSKIYWLQALWNKERIKTLSPVPGRDGEIIQSISPNDLSLRYATVYDWIPGETLHGLSAAEKTPELIRNLGTMVGRMHHVSENLELPHWFTRPRYNTDWITAKIKEALGNDHTDASAEERTKLSSLLSRFSQFITEHGEERNVFGLIHSDLEPHNIIISDGQPCPIDVMQFGFGYYLSDILTLSRHFSEDEQTIFFQGYQEIRALPTNYRQQLALFEELHML
;
A
#
# COMPACT_ATOMS: atom_id res chain seq x y z
N MET A 1 11.21 -23.02 32.47
CA MET A 1 12.63 -22.67 32.23
C MET A 1 12.74 -22.13 30.81
N ALA A 2 13.20 -20.89 30.64
CA ALA A 2 13.47 -20.37 29.30
C ALA A 2 14.57 -21.22 28.67
N LYS A 3 14.24 -21.92 27.59
CA LYS A 3 15.21 -22.68 26.82
C LYS A 3 16.00 -21.69 25.95
N LYS A 4 17.29 -21.98 25.74
CA LYS A 4 18.17 -21.16 24.89
C LYS A 4 18.47 -21.89 23.59
N MET A 5 18.55 -21.15 22.50
CA MET A 5 18.96 -21.67 21.20
C MET A 5 19.73 -20.59 20.42
N SER A 6 20.39 -20.97 19.32
CA SER A 6 20.89 -20.01 18.35
C SER A 6 19.73 -19.49 17.49
N CYS A 7 19.59 -18.18 17.36
CA CYS A 7 18.59 -17.55 16.49
C CYS A 7 18.81 -18.02 15.04
N PRO A 8 17.80 -18.64 14.39
CA PRO A 8 17.94 -19.13 13.01
C PRO A 8 18.30 -18.04 11.99
N PHE A 9 17.91 -16.77 12.21
CA PHE A 9 18.21 -15.68 11.28
C PHE A 9 19.58 -15.02 11.49
N CYS A 10 19.94 -14.66 12.73
CA CYS A 10 21.17 -13.90 13.00
C CYS A 10 22.27 -14.65 13.78
N GLY A 11 22.02 -15.89 14.21
CA GLY A 11 22.99 -16.73 14.92
C GLY A 11 23.28 -16.35 16.38
N THR A 12 22.60 -15.32 16.93
CA THR A 12 22.78 -14.90 18.32
C THR A 12 22.12 -15.90 19.28
N GLN A 13 22.72 -16.14 20.45
CA GLN A 13 22.07 -16.95 21.49
C GLN A 13 20.85 -16.21 22.06
N VAL A 14 19.68 -16.83 21.98
CA VAL A 14 18.39 -16.23 22.29
C VAL A 14 17.54 -17.13 23.18
N GLN A 15 16.59 -16.53 23.88
CA GLN A 15 15.54 -17.27 24.58
C GLN A 15 14.42 -17.61 23.61
N TYR A 16 13.74 -18.73 23.87
CA TYR A 16 12.53 -19.09 23.15
C TYR A 16 11.50 -19.75 24.06
N ALA A 17 10.24 -19.65 23.63
CA ALA A 17 9.11 -20.35 24.20
C ALA A 17 8.32 -21.06 23.09
N ILE A 18 7.69 -22.18 23.43
CA ILE A 18 6.72 -22.84 22.54
C ILE A 18 5.35 -22.42 23.04
N GLU A 19 4.56 -21.83 22.16
CA GLU A 19 3.25 -21.24 22.46
C GLU A 19 2.23 -21.76 21.44
N ASN A 20 0.95 -21.64 21.74
CA ASN A 20 -0.09 -21.89 20.75
C ASN A 20 0.02 -20.84 19.65
N SER A 21 -0.28 -21.23 18.41
CA SER A 21 -0.35 -20.28 17.33
C SER A 21 -1.38 -19.17 17.64
N PRO A 22 -1.10 -17.90 17.28
CA PRO A 22 -2.08 -16.84 17.40
C PRO A 22 -3.37 -17.16 16.64
N ASP A 23 -4.51 -16.71 17.18
CA ASP A 23 -5.84 -16.98 16.60
C ASP A 23 -6.00 -16.47 15.15
N TRP A 24 -5.19 -15.47 14.76
CA TRP A 24 -5.17 -14.91 13.40
C TRP A 24 -4.36 -15.73 12.39
N TYR A 25 -3.58 -16.72 12.84
CA TYR A 25 -2.75 -17.53 11.94
C TYR A 25 -3.55 -18.70 11.37
N ARG A 26 -3.18 -19.10 10.14
CA ARG A 26 -3.90 -20.03 9.26
C ARG A 26 -4.29 -21.36 9.91
N ASP A 27 -3.50 -21.83 10.88
CA ASP A 27 -3.78 -23.05 11.64
C ASP A 27 -3.51 -22.83 13.14
N PRO A 28 -4.53 -22.52 13.95
CA PRO A 28 -4.39 -22.32 15.39
C PRO A 28 -4.04 -23.62 16.15
N SER A 29 -4.12 -24.79 15.50
CA SER A 29 -3.79 -26.07 16.12
C SER A 29 -2.29 -26.37 16.13
N LEU A 30 -1.49 -25.67 15.33
CA LEU A 30 -0.05 -25.84 15.28
C LEU A 30 0.64 -25.00 16.38
N PRO A 31 1.61 -25.56 17.12
CA PRO A 31 2.44 -24.77 18.01
C PRO A 31 3.40 -23.86 17.22
N VAL A 32 3.84 -22.78 17.84
CA VAL A 32 4.85 -21.86 17.29
C VAL A 32 5.99 -21.64 18.28
N TYR A 33 7.18 -21.40 17.75
CA TYR A 33 8.34 -20.98 18.50
C TYR A 33 8.38 -19.46 18.57
N ARG A 34 8.05 -18.85 19.72
CA ARG A 34 8.31 -17.43 19.96
C ARG A 34 9.79 -17.26 20.30
N ILE A 35 10.53 -16.58 19.44
CA ILE A 35 11.97 -16.35 19.58
C ILE A 35 12.20 -14.89 19.95
N ASP A 36 12.93 -14.66 21.05
CA ASP A 36 13.22 -13.33 21.60
C ASP A 36 14.67 -12.91 21.31
N CYS A 37 14.87 -12.19 20.20
CA CYS A 37 16.17 -11.69 19.75
C CYS A 37 16.29 -10.16 19.85
N HIS A 38 16.25 -9.64 21.09
CA HIS A 38 16.08 -8.22 21.40
C HIS A 38 16.93 -7.23 20.58
N ASP A 39 18.17 -7.57 20.26
CA ASP A 39 19.11 -6.63 19.62
C ASP A 39 19.20 -6.74 18.09
N LYS A 40 18.80 -7.88 17.51
CA LYS A 40 19.03 -8.15 16.08
C LYS A 40 17.75 -8.41 15.30
N CYS A 41 17.01 -9.47 15.62
CA CYS A 41 15.82 -9.85 14.86
C CYS A 41 14.50 -9.45 15.52
N ARG A 42 14.56 -8.85 16.72
CA ARG A 42 13.41 -8.63 17.60
C ARG A 42 12.69 -9.93 17.94
N GLN A 43 11.40 -9.85 18.20
CA GLN A 43 10.54 -10.96 18.57
C GLN A 43 9.75 -11.45 17.36
N TYR A 44 9.87 -12.73 17.04
CA TYR A 44 9.19 -13.34 15.89
C TYR A 44 8.80 -14.79 16.19
N TRP A 45 7.94 -15.36 15.34
CA TRP A 45 7.48 -16.73 15.47
C TRP A 45 7.97 -17.60 14.32
N LEU A 46 8.32 -18.86 14.61
CA LEU A 46 8.54 -19.91 13.61
C LEU A 46 7.51 -21.02 13.78
N GLU A 47 7.04 -21.57 12.66
CA GLU A 47 6.16 -22.74 12.66
C GLU A 47 6.87 -23.97 13.26
N ALA A 48 6.15 -24.70 14.12
CA ALA A 48 6.61 -25.94 14.70
C ALA A 48 5.85 -27.13 14.12
N ILE A 49 6.47 -28.30 14.20
CA ILE A 49 5.83 -29.59 13.94
C ILE A 49 5.80 -30.43 15.22
N SER A 50 4.76 -31.25 15.38
CA SER A 50 4.49 -31.97 16.63
C SER A 50 5.16 -33.36 16.75
N ASP A 51 5.72 -33.92 15.68
CA ASP A 51 6.24 -35.31 15.65
C ASP A 51 7.78 -35.36 15.57
N PRO A 52 8.49 -36.08 16.46
CA PRO A 52 8.02 -36.80 17.65
C PRO A 52 7.85 -35.93 18.92
N HIS A 53 8.30 -34.68 18.86
CA HIS A 53 8.08 -33.65 19.87
C HIS A 53 8.03 -32.27 19.18
N PRO A 54 7.39 -31.24 19.79
CA PRO A 54 7.38 -29.89 19.23
C PRO A 54 8.78 -29.39 18.91
N GLN A 55 9.08 -29.22 17.63
CA GLN A 55 10.37 -28.75 17.11
C GLN A 55 10.15 -27.77 15.96
N ILE A 56 11.09 -26.85 15.74
CA ILE A 56 11.05 -25.99 14.56
C ILE A 56 11.04 -26.89 13.33
N ASP A 57 10.15 -26.61 12.37
CA ASP A 57 10.09 -27.38 11.13
C ASP A 57 11.49 -27.49 10.49
N PRO A 58 12.06 -28.71 10.34
CA PRO A 58 13.36 -28.92 9.74
C PRO A 58 13.48 -28.31 8.34
N ALA A 59 12.38 -28.18 7.61
CA ALA A 59 12.37 -27.56 6.29
C ALA A 59 12.66 -26.05 6.33
N ILE A 60 12.33 -25.37 7.44
CA ILE A 60 12.71 -23.97 7.68
C ILE A 60 14.22 -23.86 7.89
N LEU A 61 14.77 -24.71 8.77
CA LEU A 61 16.20 -24.68 9.09
C LEU A 61 17.05 -25.02 7.87
N ALA A 62 16.70 -26.08 7.14
CA ALA A 62 17.37 -26.46 5.90
C ALA A 62 17.30 -25.35 4.83
N PHE A 63 16.18 -24.60 4.77
CA PHE A 63 16.08 -23.46 3.88
C PHE A 63 17.04 -22.34 4.30
N LEU A 64 17.04 -21.95 5.57
CA LEU A 64 17.93 -20.89 6.08
C LEU A 64 19.42 -21.23 5.94
N ASP A 65 19.79 -22.50 6.10
CA ASP A 65 21.16 -22.98 5.92
C ASP A 65 21.61 -22.98 4.46
N SER A 66 20.66 -22.96 3.52
CA SER A 66 20.94 -22.85 2.08
C SER A 66 21.17 -21.41 1.60
N LEU A 67 20.88 -20.41 2.44
CA LEU A 67 21.02 -19.00 2.10
C LEU A 67 22.47 -18.52 2.26
N ASN A 68 22.92 -17.66 1.35
CA ASN A 68 24.19 -16.96 1.53
C ASN A 68 24.07 -15.81 2.55
N ASP A 69 25.22 -15.24 2.96
CA ASP A 69 25.27 -14.19 3.99
C ASP A 69 24.42 -12.96 3.66
N GLN A 70 24.34 -12.55 2.38
CA GLN A 70 23.54 -11.38 1.97
C GLN A 70 22.04 -11.66 2.08
N GLN A 71 21.60 -12.83 1.62
CA GLN A 71 20.22 -13.27 1.74
C GLN A 71 19.82 -13.44 3.21
N ARG A 72 20.70 -14.04 4.03
CA ARG A 72 20.48 -14.25 5.45
C ARG A 72 20.38 -12.92 6.21
N THR A 73 21.25 -11.96 5.88
CA THR A 73 21.18 -10.59 6.40
C THR A 73 19.85 -9.95 6.01
N PHE A 74 19.48 -9.98 4.73
CA PHE A 74 18.23 -9.40 4.26
C PHE A 74 16.99 -10.00 4.96
N VAL A 75 16.92 -11.32 5.12
CA VAL A 75 15.83 -11.98 5.86
C VAL A 75 15.80 -11.50 7.30
N SER A 76 16.95 -11.48 7.98
CA SER A 76 17.07 -11.02 9.36
C SER A 76 16.62 -9.56 9.54
N GLU A 77 17.01 -8.67 8.62
CA GLU A 77 16.65 -7.25 8.67
C GLU A 77 15.18 -7.03 8.34
N SER A 78 14.65 -7.80 7.38
CA SER A 78 13.22 -7.77 7.04
C SER A 78 12.36 -8.20 8.23
N THR A 79 12.79 -9.23 8.96
CA THR A 79 12.12 -9.64 10.21
C THR A 79 12.16 -8.54 11.24
N ARG A 80 13.34 -7.97 11.53
CA ARG A 80 13.48 -6.87 12.48
C ARG A 80 12.55 -5.71 12.13
N HIS A 81 12.56 -5.30 10.86
CA HIS A 81 11.79 -4.15 10.39
C HIS A 81 10.27 -4.39 10.45
N ALA A 82 9.80 -5.60 10.14
CA ALA A 82 8.40 -5.98 10.35
C ALA A 82 7.98 -5.82 11.82
N CYS A 83 8.80 -6.34 12.74
CA CYS A 83 8.55 -6.24 14.17
C CYS A 83 8.58 -4.79 14.69
N ASP A 84 9.52 -3.97 14.24
CA ASP A 84 9.62 -2.56 14.63
C ASP A 84 8.40 -1.74 14.15
N ASN A 85 7.70 -2.20 13.10
CA ASN A 85 6.42 -1.63 12.64
C ASN A 85 5.19 -2.31 13.26
N GLY A 86 5.37 -3.12 14.32
CA GLY A 86 4.27 -3.80 15.01
C GLY A 86 3.63 -4.95 14.21
N ILE A 87 4.26 -5.38 13.11
CA ILE A 87 3.76 -6.51 12.32
C ILE A 87 4.21 -7.82 12.96
N LEU A 88 3.24 -8.62 13.37
CA LEU A 88 3.46 -9.95 13.90
C LEU A 88 3.34 -10.98 12.78
N ILE A 89 4.39 -11.77 12.55
CA ILE A 89 4.43 -12.78 11.48
C ILE A 89 4.91 -14.11 12.06
N VAL A 90 4.17 -15.16 11.75
CA VAL A 90 4.64 -16.54 11.89
C VAL A 90 5.34 -16.92 10.60
N TYR A 91 6.67 -17.04 10.64
CA TYR A 91 7.45 -17.45 9.49
C TYR A 91 7.39 -18.97 9.33
N ASN A 92 6.95 -19.39 8.15
CA ASN A 92 7.12 -20.74 7.63
C ASN A 92 8.06 -20.72 6.41
N LYS A 93 8.36 -21.89 5.87
CA LYS A 93 9.26 -22.02 4.72
C LYS A 93 8.82 -21.18 3.51
N ASN A 94 7.51 -21.13 3.22
CA ASN A 94 6.99 -20.42 2.06
C ASN A 94 7.18 -18.91 2.18
N ILE A 95 6.89 -18.33 3.36
CA ILE A 95 7.11 -16.88 3.61
C ILE A 95 8.59 -16.52 3.45
N LEU A 96 9.49 -17.37 3.96
CA LEU A 96 10.93 -17.15 3.82
C LEU A 96 11.38 -17.28 2.35
N GLN A 97 10.81 -18.22 1.59
CA GLN A 97 11.04 -18.35 0.16
C GLN A 97 10.56 -17.11 -0.63
N TYR A 98 9.42 -16.52 -0.27
CA TYR A 98 8.95 -15.28 -0.88
C TYR A 98 9.90 -14.11 -0.60
N LEU A 99 10.38 -13.96 0.64
CA LEU A 99 11.38 -12.93 0.96
C LEU A 99 12.66 -13.07 0.14
N VAL A 100 13.18 -14.28 -0.03
CA VAL A 100 14.39 -14.51 -0.83
C VAL A 100 14.12 -14.32 -2.32
N THR A 101 12.92 -14.68 -2.80
CA THR A 101 12.48 -14.40 -4.17
C THR A 101 12.45 -12.88 -4.43
N ASP A 102 11.87 -12.12 -3.51
CA ASP A 102 11.82 -10.66 -3.57
C ASP A 102 13.22 -10.03 -3.48
N TRP A 103 14.13 -10.62 -2.68
CA TRP A 103 15.54 -10.23 -2.64
C TRP A 103 16.19 -10.33 -4.03
N HIS A 104 15.95 -11.42 -4.78
CA HIS A 104 16.48 -11.56 -6.14
C HIS A 104 15.94 -10.48 -7.08
N TYR A 105 14.63 -10.18 -7.01
CA TYR A 105 14.03 -9.12 -7.82
C TYR A 105 14.59 -7.74 -7.50
N VAL A 106 14.64 -7.34 -6.23
CA VAL A 106 15.16 -6.00 -5.87
C VAL A 106 16.65 -5.90 -6.19
N LYS A 107 17.44 -6.96 -5.96
CA LYS A 107 18.87 -6.98 -6.29
C LYS A 107 19.09 -6.78 -7.78
N ALA A 108 18.33 -7.47 -8.63
CA ALA A 108 18.39 -7.29 -10.08
C ALA A 108 17.90 -5.91 -10.50
N SER A 109 16.81 -5.42 -9.90
CA SER A 109 16.23 -4.11 -10.22
C SER A 109 17.22 -2.98 -9.97
N VAL A 110 17.87 -2.96 -8.80
CA VAL A 110 18.85 -1.92 -8.44
C VAL A 110 19.97 -1.80 -9.47
N MET A 111 20.41 -2.91 -10.07
CA MET A 111 21.48 -2.91 -11.08
C MET A 111 21.06 -2.20 -12.38
N LEU A 112 19.75 -2.12 -12.66
CA LEU A 112 19.21 -1.44 -13.85
C LEU A 112 19.10 0.07 -13.68
N TYR A 113 19.16 0.59 -12.45
CA TYR A 113 19.14 2.03 -12.18
C TYR A 113 20.55 2.61 -12.05
N LYS A 114 20.68 3.92 -12.25
CA LYS A 114 21.94 4.66 -12.08
C LYS A 114 22.25 4.95 -10.61
N LEU A 115 22.11 3.93 -9.76
CA LEU A 115 22.35 4.00 -8.33
C LEU A 115 23.61 3.19 -8.01
N ASN A 116 24.50 3.75 -7.19
CA ASN A 116 25.74 3.10 -6.74
C ASN A 116 25.67 2.87 -5.22
N ASN A 117 26.36 1.84 -4.73
CA ASN A 117 26.46 1.51 -3.31
C ASN A 117 25.10 1.46 -2.58
N VAL A 118 24.12 0.80 -3.21
CA VAL A 118 22.74 0.77 -2.70
C VAL A 118 22.58 -0.30 -1.63
N SER A 119 22.11 0.11 -0.46
CA SER A 119 21.44 -0.80 0.49
C SER A 119 19.93 -0.74 0.27
N PHE A 120 19.24 -1.85 0.52
CA PHE A 120 17.80 -1.92 0.38
C PHE A 120 17.16 -2.71 1.51
N GLN A 121 15.97 -2.29 1.92
CA GLN A 121 15.16 -2.94 2.93
C GLN A 121 13.68 -2.84 2.55
N ILE A 122 12.87 -3.80 2.99
CA ILE A 122 11.42 -3.76 2.80
C ILE A 122 10.84 -2.60 3.62
N SER A 123 9.76 -1.96 3.13
CA SER A 123 9.11 -0.84 3.83
C SER A 123 8.53 -1.21 5.19
N GLY A 124 8.18 -2.48 5.41
CA GLY A 124 7.67 -3.00 6.68
C GLY A 124 6.20 -2.70 6.96
N ILE A 125 5.50 -1.96 6.09
CA ILE A 125 4.05 -1.74 6.16
C ILE A 125 3.43 -2.40 4.93
N GLY A 126 2.43 -3.26 5.17
CA GLY A 126 1.81 -4.06 4.12
C GLY A 126 2.80 -5.06 3.52
N PHE A 127 2.88 -6.26 4.10
CA PHE A 127 3.38 -7.44 3.37
C PHE A 127 2.39 -7.77 2.23
N ASP A 128 2.19 -6.83 1.31
CA ASP A 128 1.65 -7.13 0.00
C ASP A 128 2.76 -7.87 -0.73
N VAL A 129 2.80 -9.18 -0.48
CA VAL A 129 3.70 -10.16 -1.09
C VAL A 129 3.74 -10.05 -2.62
N ALA A 130 2.77 -9.38 -3.24
CA ALA A 130 2.73 -9.15 -4.66
C ALA A 130 3.15 -7.72 -5.10
N ASN A 131 2.92 -6.65 -4.31
CA ASN A 131 3.39 -5.28 -4.61
C ASN A 131 4.39 -4.75 -3.56
N MET A 132 5.60 -5.27 -3.61
CA MET A 132 6.61 -4.96 -2.62
C MET A 132 7.16 -3.54 -2.77
N LEU A 133 7.19 -2.81 -1.65
CA LEU A 133 7.86 -1.52 -1.53
C LEU A 133 9.18 -1.69 -0.79
N PHE A 134 10.25 -1.17 -1.36
CA PHE A 134 11.57 -1.16 -0.76
C PHE A 134 12.05 0.27 -0.56
N PHE A 135 12.72 0.52 0.55
CA PHE A 135 13.55 1.70 0.73
C PHE A 135 14.93 1.39 0.19
N LEU A 136 15.41 2.24 -0.71
CA LEU A 136 16.78 2.19 -1.21
C LEU A 136 17.56 3.35 -0.60
N ASN A 137 18.73 3.09 -0.05
CA ASN A 137 19.63 4.13 0.45
C ASN A 137 20.96 4.05 -0.31
N THR A 138 21.43 5.19 -0.78
CA THR A 138 22.80 5.42 -1.23
C THR A 138 23.53 6.26 -0.19
N GLU A 139 24.78 6.63 -0.45
CA GLU A 139 25.55 7.53 0.43
C GLU A 139 24.90 8.92 0.55
N ASP A 140 24.35 9.43 -0.55
CA ASP A 140 23.87 10.83 -0.65
C ASP A 140 22.35 10.96 -0.74
N ALA A 141 21.62 9.87 -1.00
CA ALA A 141 20.21 9.94 -1.34
C ALA A 141 19.42 8.72 -0.90
N ARG A 142 18.11 8.91 -0.77
CA ARG A 142 17.16 7.86 -0.49
C ARG A 142 16.14 7.79 -1.62
N PHE A 143 15.61 6.60 -1.86
CA PHE A 143 14.60 6.34 -2.87
C PHE A 143 13.60 5.31 -2.37
N THR A 144 12.50 5.19 -3.09
CA THR A 144 11.59 4.05 -2.96
C THR A 144 11.60 3.24 -4.24
N LEU A 145 11.59 1.91 -4.13
CA LEU A 145 11.42 1.01 -5.26
C LEU A 145 10.13 0.23 -5.07
N ARG A 146 9.26 0.29 -6.08
CA ARG A 146 8.07 -0.56 -6.15
C ARG A 146 8.36 -1.69 -7.13
N LEU A 147 8.26 -2.92 -6.64
CA LEU A 147 8.21 -4.14 -7.45
C LEU A 147 6.75 -4.53 -7.61
N HIS A 148 6.24 -4.51 -8.84
CA HIS A 148 4.83 -4.71 -9.14
C HIS A 148 4.47 -6.19 -9.18
N ARG A 149 3.19 -6.53 -9.01
CA ARG A 149 2.71 -7.93 -9.13
C ARG A 149 3.05 -8.49 -10.51
N ALA A 150 3.25 -9.80 -10.60
CA ALA A 150 3.53 -10.46 -11.87
C ALA A 150 2.39 -10.27 -12.88
N GLU A 151 1.16 -10.12 -12.39
CA GLU A 151 -0.03 -9.94 -13.22
C GLU A 151 -0.26 -8.47 -13.64
N THR A 152 0.46 -7.52 -13.05
CA THR A 152 0.29 -6.10 -13.37
C THR A 152 0.79 -5.82 -14.79
N SER A 153 -0.10 -5.32 -15.64
CA SER A 153 0.27 -5.00 -17.01
C SER A 153 1.17 -3.77 -17.05
N ILE A 154 2.07 -3.73 -18.04
CA ILE A 154 2.89 -2.54 -18.28
C ILE A 154 2.04 -1.29 -18.54
N TYR A 155 0.84 -1.43 -19.11
CA TYR A 155 -0.06 -0.31 -19.40
C TYR A 155 -0.66 0.31 -18.14
N GLU A 156 -0.97 -0.49 -17.11
CA GLU A 156 -1.40 0.04 -15.81
C GLU A 156 -0.30 0.84 -15.13
N ILE A 157 0.94 0.34 -15.18
CA ILE A 157 2.11 1.03 -14.62
C ILE A 157 2.39 2.32 -15.41
N ARG A 158 2.32 2.28 -16.75
CA ARG A 158 2.44 3.47 -17.60
C ARG A 158 1.38 4.51 -17.28
N SER A 159 0.13 4.08 -17.07
CA SER A 159 -0.97 4.98 -16.69
C SER A 159 -0.68 5.68 -15.36
N LYS A 160 -0.11 4.95 -14.40
CA LYS A 160 0.30 5.50 -13.10
C LYS A 160 1.37 6.59 -13.25
N ILE A 161 2.44 6.27 -13.98
CA ILE A 161 3.52 7.23 -14.26
C ILE A 161 3.00 8.47 -14.98
N TYR A 162 2.13 8.27 -15.98
CA TYR A 162 1.53 9.35 -16.75
C TYR A 162 0.71 10.29 -15.87
N TRP A 163 -0.11 9.74 -14.98
CA TRP A 163 -0.91 10.55 -14.06
C TRP A 163 -0.03 11.31 -13.05
N LEU A 164 0.96 10.66 -12.42
CA LEU A 164 1.92 11.32 -11.51
C LEU A 164 2.64 12.49 -12.18
N GLN A 165 3.10 12.29 -13.43
CA GLN A 165 3.74 13.34 -14.21
C GLN A 165 2.75 14.47 -14.55
N ALA A 166 1.50 14.17 -14.83
CA ALA A 166 0.47 15.18 -15.09
C ALA A 166 0.17 16.05 -13.86
N LEU A 167 0.12 15.45 -12.65
CA LEU A 167 -0.06 16.17 -11.39
C LEU A 167 1.03 17.24 -11.19
N TRP A 168 2.29 16.89 -11.46
CA TRP A 168 3.40 17.83 -11.39
C TRP A 168 3.36 18.86 -12.53
N ASN A 169 3.22 18.41 -13.77
CA ASN A 169 3.40 19.27 -14.95
C ASN A 169 2.27 20.29 -15.13
N LYS A 170 1.04 19.93 -14.78
CA LYS A 170 -0.14 20.80 -14.94
C LYS A 170 -0.41 21.67 -13.72
N GLU A 171 -0.30 21.12 -12.51
CA GLU A 171 -0.73 21.79 -11.28
C GLU A 171 0.35 21.92 -10.19
N ARG A 172 1.60 21.52 -10.50
CA ARG A 172 2.75 21.58 -9.57
C ARG A 172 2.49 20.87 -8.24
N ILE A 173 1.67 19.82 -8.26
CA ILE A 173 1.41 18.99 -7.09
C ILE A 173 2.65 18.11 -6.90
N LYS A 174 3.39 18.32 -5.80
CA LYS A 174 4.51 17.46 -5.42
C LYS A 174 3.96 16.05 -5.12
N THR A 175 4.51 15.04 -5.76
CA THR A 175 4.13 13.62 -5.57
C THR A 175 5.34 12.74 -5.92
N LEU A 176 5.16 11.43 -6.06
CA LEU A 176 6.19 10.49 -6.45
C LEU A 176 6.83 10.88 -7.79
N SER A 177 8.11 11.24 -7.75
CA SER A 177 8.93 11.61 -8.91
C SER A 177 9.66 10.37 -9.43
N PRO A 178 9.32 9.84 -10.62
CA PRO A 178 9.96 8.62 -11.14
C PRO A 178 11.39 8.85 -11.60
N VAL A 179 12.27 7.93 -11.21
CA VAL A 179 13.69 7.93 -11.59
C VAL A 179 13.87 7.02 -12.82
N PRO A 180 14.49 7.49 -13.91
CA PRO A 180 14.76 6.64 -15.07
C PRO A 180 15.90 5.65 -14.81
N GLY A 181 15.82 4.49 -15.46
CA GLY A 181 16.88 3.49 -15.49
C GLY A 181 18.12 3.92 -16.28
N ARG A 182 19.09 3.01 -16.37
CA ARG A 182 20.31 3.20 -17.17
C ARG A 182 20.02 3.34 -18.66
N ASP A 183 18.96 2.69 -19.13
CA ASP A 183 18.45 2.74 -20.50
C ASP A 183 17.60 4.01 -20.79
N GLY A 184 17.30 4.81 -19.76
CA GLY A 184 16.46 6.00 -19.88
C GLY A 184 14.97 5.73 -19.66
N GLU A 185 14.54 4.48 -19.54
CA GLU A 185 13.15 4.11 -19.33
C GLU A 185 12.77 4.17 -17.85
N ILE A 186 11.56 4.62 -17.54
CA ILE A 186 11.06 4.69 -16.15
C ILE A 186 10.66 3.32 -15.60
N ILE A 187 10.15 2.43 -16.46
CA ILE A 187 9.66 1.11 -16.07
C ILE A 187 10.68 0.07 -16.48
N GLN A 188 11.22 -0.66 -15.50
CA GLN A 188 12.25 -1.66 -15.72
C GLN A 188 11.65 -3.07 -15.69
N SER A 189 12.01 -3.91 -16.66
CA SER A 189 11.62 -5.32 -16.76
C SER A 189 12.62 -6.21 -16.02
N ILE A 190 12.15 -7.01 -15.06
CA ILE A 190 12.99 -7.78 -14.13
C ILE A 190 12.62 -9.27 -14.22
N SER A 191 13.61 -10.11 -14.51
CA SER A 191 13.46 -11.58 -14.53
C SER A 191 14.78 -12.24 -14.10
N PRO A 192 15.08 -12.28 -12.78
CA PRO A 192 16.30 -12.87 -12.26
C PRO A 192 16.15 -14.37 -12.12
N ASN A 193 17.22 -15.15 -12.38
CA ASN A 193 17.31 -16.58 -12.05
C ASN A 193 16.11 -17.43 -12.53
N ASP A 194 15.69 -17.23 -13.78
CA ASP A 194 14.53 -17.92 -14.39
C ASP A 194 13.18 -17.67 -13.68
N LEU A 195 13.11 -16.68 -12.78
CA LEU A 195 11.85 -16.22 -12.19
C LEU A 195 11.00 -15.47 -13.22
N SER A 196 9.70 -15.42 -12.97
CA SER A 196 8.74 -14.75 -13.85
C SER A 196 9.10 -13.29 -14.10
N LEU A 197 8.66 -12.77 -15.25
CA LEU A 197 8.82 -11.35 -15.54
C LEU A 197 7.96 -10.53 -14.56
N ARG A 198 8.58 -9.56 -13.89
CA ARG A 198 7.92 -8.50 -13.13
C ARG A 198 8.43 -7.15 -13.60
N TYR A 199 7.73 -6.09 -13.23
CA TYR A 199 8.16 -4.72 -13.48
C TYR A 199 8.59 -4.04 -12.18
N ALA A 200 9.54 -3.12 -12.28
CA ALA A 200 9.98 -2.27 -11.18
C ALA A 200 10.00 -0.80 -11.59
N THR A 201 9.66 0.08 -10.64
CA THR A 201 9.75 1.54 -10.77
C THR A 201 10.41 2.12 -9.53
N VAL A 202 11.37 3.04 -9.70
CA VAL A 202 12.01 3.78 -8.61
C VAL A 202 11.49 5.21 -8.57
N TYR A 203 11.34 5.76 -7.36
CA TYR A 203 10.93 7.14 -7.13
C TYR A 203 11.87 7.83 -6.15
N ASP A 204 12.08 9.13 -6.34
CA ASP A 204 12.79 9.99 -5.40
C ASP A 204 12.14 9.92 -4.01
N TRP A 205 12.96 9.99 -2.96
CA TRP A 205 12.45 10.12 -1.61
C TRP A 205 11.80 11.49 -1.39
N ILE A 206 10.61 11.48 -0.80
CA ILE A 206 9.92 12.69 -0.38
C ILE A 206 10.23 12.89 1.12
N PRO A 207 11.01 13.92 1.50
CA PRO A 207 11.28 14.20 2.89
C PRO A 207 10.02 14.72 3.57
N GLY A 208 9.73 14.27 4.79
CA GLY A 208 8.58 14.72 5.54
C GLY A 208 8.01 13.63 6.43
N GLU A 209 6.92 13.96 7.10
CA GLU A 209 6.12 13.03 7.90
C GLU A 209 4.76 12.84 7.22
N THR A 210 4.16 11.67 7.39
CA THR A 210 2.79 11.42 6.94
C THR A 210 1.80 12.33 7.68
N LEU A 211 0.69 12.70 7.03
CA LEU A 211 -0.38 13.46 7.70
C LEU A 211 -0.96 12.70 8.90
N HIS A 212 -0.93 11.37 8.87
CA HIS A 212 -1.25 10.53 10.03
C HIS A 212 -0.27 10.79 11.20
N GLY A 213 1.04 10.83 10.94
CA GLY A 213 2.07 10.98 11.96
C GLY A 213 2.11 12.34 12.64
N LEU A 214 1.50 13.38 12.03
CA LEU A 214 1.44 14.72 12.61
C LEU A 214 0.55 14.79 13.85
N SER A 215 1.00 15.55 14.85
CA SER A 215 0.18 15.92 16.00
C SER A 215 -0.95 16.87 15.62
N ALA A 216 -1.97 17.00 16.48
CA ALA A 216 -3.07 17.94 16.25
C ALA A 216 -2.59 19.41 16.14
N ALA A 217 -1.51 19.79 16.83
CA ALA A 217 -0.97 21.15 16.77
C ALA A 217 -0.27 21.45 15.43
N GLU A 218 0.27 20.42 14.76
CA GLU A 218 0.93 20.54 13.46
C GLU A 218 -0.08 20.58 12.30
N LYS A 219 -1.30 20.09 12.51
CA LYS A 219 -2.43 20.16 11.58
C LYS A 219 -3.07 21.56 11.57
N THR A 220 -2.28 22.57 11.21
CA THR A 220 -2.71 23.96 11.19
C THR A 220 -3.88 24.20 10.20
N PRO A 221 -4.72 25.22 10.43
CA PRO A 221 -5.75 25.61 9.46
C PRO A 221 -5.22 25.84 8.04
N GLU A 222 -4.01 26.37 7.90
CA GLU A 222 -3.35 26.56 6.60
C GLU A 222 -3.07 25.22 5.92
N LEU A 223 -2.54 24.24 6.65
CA LEU A 223 -2.31 22.90 6.11
C LEU A 223 -3.63 22.23 5.69
N ILE A 224 -4.68 22.32 6.50
CA ILE A 224 -6.01 21.77 6.17
C ILE A 224 -6.57 22.41 4.90
N ARG A 225 -6.41 23.73 4.75
CA ARG A 225 -6.80 24.43 3.51
C ARG A 225 -5.98 23.94 2.32
N ASN A 226 -4.66 23.81 2.47
CA ASN A 226 -3.75 23.32 1.42
C ASN A 226 -4.08 21.88 1.00
N LEU A 227 -4.55 21.02 1.92
CA LEU A 227 -5.05 19.69 1.59
C LEU A 227 -6.29 19.78 0.69
N GLY A 228 -7.24 20.66 1.00
CA GLY A 228 -8.39 20.94 0.15
C GLY A 228 -7.98 21.40 -1.25
N THR A 229 -7.09 22.40 -1.32
CA THR A 229 -6.55 22.94 -2.57
C THR A 229 -5.83 21.87 -3.38
N MET A 230 -5.04 20.99 -2.75
CA MET A 230 -4.37 19.86 -3.39
C MET A 230 -5.38 18.92 -4.06
N VAL A 231 -6.43 18.49 -3.35
CA VAL A 231 -7.48 17.62 -3.91
C VAL A 231 -8.22 18.31 -5.06
N GLY A 232 -8.53 19.60 -4.90
CA GLY A 232 -9.12 20.42 -5.97
C GLY A 232 -8.27 20.44 -7.24
N ARG A 233 -6.95 20.63 -7.09
CA ARG A 233 -5.99 20.59 -8.20
C ARG A 233 -5.87 19.20 -8.83
N MET A 234 -5.84 18.13 -8.04
CA MET A 234 -5.82 16.75 -8.57
C MET A 234 -7.03 16.49 -9.47
N HIS A 235 -8.22 16.88 -9.02
CA HIS A 235 -9.44 16.74 -9.81
C HIS A 235 -9.47 17.67 -11.03
N HIS A 236 -8.86 18.86 -10.93
CA HIS A 236 -8.73 19.76 -12.07
C HIS A 236 -7.80 19.19 -13.15
N VAL A 237 -6.71 18.54 -12.76
CA VAL A 237 -5.87 17.76 -13.69
C VAL A 237 -6.71 16.68 -14.36
N SER A 238 -7.44 15.88 -13.58
CA SER A 238 -8.28 14.79 -14.08
C SER A 238 -9.28 15.25 -15.14
N GLU A 239 -10.02 16.33 -14.85
CA GLU A 239 -11.04 16.89 -15.74
C GLU A 239 -10.48 17.29 -17.12
N ASN A 240 -9.25 17.82 -17.12
CA ASN A 240 -8.57 18.38 -18.29
C ASN A 240 -7.47 17.48 -18.87
N LEU A 241 -7.34 16.25 -18.38
CA LEU A 241 -6.32 15.32 -18.87
C LEU A 241 -6.79 14.68 -20.17
N GLU A 242 -5.95 14.76 -21.19
CA GLU A 242 -6.10 13.96 -22.40
C GLU A 242 -5.52 12.58 -22.13
N LEU A 243 -6.32 11.54 -22.32
CA LEU A 243 -5.91 10.18 -22.01
C LEU A 243 -5.40 9.48 -23.27
N PRO A 244 -4.16 8.97 -23.26
CA PRO A 244 -3.65 8.15 -24.36
C PRO A 244 -4.49 6.89 -24.57
N HIS A 245 -4.53 6.36 -25.79
CA HIS A 245 -5.32 5.16 -26.13
C HIS A 245 -4.93 3.91 -25.33
N TRP A 246 -3.71 3.87 -24.77
CA TRP A 246 -3.19 2.77 -23.96
C TRP A 246 -3.49 2.93 -22.46
N PHE A 247 -4.07 4.07 -22.06
CA PHE A 247 -4.34 4.36 -20.66
C PHE A 247 -5.36 3.35 -20.11
N THR A 248 -4.95 2.61 -19.07
CA THR A 248 -5.71 1.49 -18.51
C THR A 248 -5.70 1.62 -17.00
N ARG A 249 -6.88 1.82 -16.42
CA ARG A 249 -7.13 1.87 -14.96
C ARG A 249 -8.56 1.41 -14.66
N PRO A 250 -8.81 0.91 -13.43
CA PRO A 250 -10.15 0.47 -13.04
C PRO A 250 -11.15 1.63 -13.10
N ARG A 251 -12.41 1.28 -13.30
CA ARG A 251 -13.56 2.17 -13.19
C ARG A 251 -14.41 1.74 -12.01
N TYR A 252 -14.65 2.64 -11.08
CA TYR A 252 -15.45 2.46 -9.87
C TYR A 252 -16.93 2.75 -10.16
N ASN A 253 -17.51 1.95 -11.06
CA ASN A 253 -18.91 2.04 -11.47
C ASN A 253 -19.78 0.99 -10.73
N THR A 254 -21.06 0.88 -11.13
CA THR A 254 -21.98 -0.11 -10.57
C THR A 254 -21.47 -1.54 -10.66
N ASP A 255 -20.78 -1.90 -11.75
CA ASP A 255 -20.24 -3.26 -11.92
C ASP A 255 -19.14 -3.55 -10.89
N TRP A 256 -18.27 -2.57 -10.63
CA TRP A 256 -17.23 -2.69 -9.60
C TRP A 256 -17.83 -2.91 -8.20
N ILE A 257 -18.83 -2.12 -7.82
CA ILE A 257 -19.51 -2.28 -6.52
C ILE A 257 -20.27 -3.60 -6.45
N THR A 258 -20.93 -4.00 -7.55
CA THR A 258 -21.62 -5.29 -7.63
C THR A 258 -20.65 -6.44 -7.41
N ALA A 259 -19.46 -6.38 -7.99
CA ALA A 259 -18.42 -7.37 -7.76
C ALA A 259 -17.94 -7.38 -6.30
N LYS A 260 -17.73 -6.20 -5.69
CA LYS A 260 -17.34 -6.07 -4.27
C LYS A 260 -18.39 -6.62 -3.32
N ILE A 261 -19.66 -6.34 -3.54
CA ILE A 261 -20.76 -6.88 -2.74
C ILE A 261 -20.83 -8.41 -2.87
N LYS A 262 -20.64 -8.96 -4.07
CA LYS A 262 -20.60 -10.41 -4.28
C LYS A 262 -19.43 -11.05 -3.52
N GLU A 263 -18.25 -10.43 -3.57
CA GLU A 263 -17.07 -10.86 -2.81
C GLU A 263 -17.34 -10.86 -1.31
N ALA A 264 -17.88 -9.77 -0.77
CA ALA A 264 -18.20 -9.61 0.65
C ALA A 264 -19.24 -10.62 1.17
N LEU A 265 -20.21 -10.99 0.34
CA LEU A 265 -21.21 -11.98 0.72
C LEU A 265 -20.73 -13.43 0.55
N GLY A 266 -19.58 -13.67 -0.09
CA GLY A 266 -19.11 -15.00 -0.49
C GLY A 266 -19.89 -15.59 -1.68
N ASN A 267 -19.26 -16.55 -2.37
CA ASN A 267 -19.80 -17.13 -3.62
C ASN A 267 -21.17 -17.81 -3.47
N ASP A 268 -21.53 -18.28 -2.27
CA ASP A 268 -22.83 -18.94 -1.98
C ASP A 268 -23.76 -18.11 -1.08
N HIS A 269 -23.36 -16.90 -0.69
CA HIS A 269 -24.09 -16.02 0.23
C HIS A 269 -24.41 -16.61 1.62
N THR A 270 -23.97 -17.83 1.95
CA THR A 270 -24.48 -18.64 3.08
C THR A 270 -24.27 -18.03 4.45
N ASP A 271 -23.26 -17.18 4.61
CA ASP A 271 -22.83 -16.68 5.92
C ASP A 271 -23.36 -15.28 6.24
N ALA A 272 -23.98 -14.60 5.28
CA ALA A 272 -24.55 -13.27 5.46
C ALA A 272 -26.01 -13.32 5.93
N SER A 273 -26.32 -12.58 6.98
CA SER A 273 -27.67 -12.42 7.50
C SER A 273 -28.61 -11.78 6.47
N ALA A 274 -29.93 -12.03 6.60
CA ALA A 274 -30.93 -11.40 5.75
C ALA A 274 -30.88 -9.86 5.82
N GLU A 275 -30.48 -9.32 6.98
CA GLU A 275 -30.32 -7.88 7.18
C GLU A 275 -29.13 -7.32 6.40
N GLU A 276 -27.96 -7.97 6.45
CA GLU A 276 -26.78 -7.56 5.68
C GLU A 276 -27.05 -7.62 4.17
N ARG A 277 -27.68 -8.69 3.69
CA ARG A 277 -28.07 -8.80 2.27
C ARG A 277 -29.00 -7.67 1.85
N THR A 278 -29.97 -7.31 2.70
CA THR A 278 -30.91 -6.21 2.43
C THR A 278 -30.18 -4.86 2.40
N LYS A 279 -29.26 -4.62 3.35
CA LYS A 279 -28.43 -3.41 3.40
C LYS A 279 -27.59 -3.25 2.14
N LEU A 280 -26.85 -4.29 1.74
CA LEU A 280 -26.00 -4.25 0.54
C LEU A 280 -26.80 -4.08 -0.75
N SER A 281 -27.94 -4.75 -0.88
CA SER A 281 -28.85 -4.58 -2.03
C SER A 281 -29.41 -3.15 -2.12
N SER A 282 -29.80 -2.58 -0.97
CA SER A 282 -30.26 -1.19 -0.89
C SER A 282 -29.16 -0.20 -1.28
N LEU A 283 -27.93 -0.42 -0.82
CA LEU A 283 -26.77 0.39 -1.15
C LEU A 283 -26.47 0.38 -2.66
N LEU A 284 -26.48 -0.80 -3.29
CA LEU A 284 -26.30 -0.93 -4.74
C LEU A 284 -27.38 -0.19 -5.53
N SER A 285 -28.64 -0.29 -5.10
CA SER A 285 -29.76 0.40 -5.74
C SER A 285 -29.63 1.92 -5.62
N ARG A 286 -29.26 2.44 -4.44
CA ARG A 286 -29.03 3.87 -4.20
C ARG A 286 -27.86 4.40 -5.01
N PHE A 287 -26.76 3.65 -5.13
CA PHE A 287 -25.63 4.06 -5.97
C PHE A 287 -25.98 4.03 -7.46
N SER A 288 -26.74 3.03 -7.91
CA SER A 288 -27.22 2.99 -9.30
C SER A 288 -28.13 4.18 -9.62
N GLN A 289 -28.99 4.57 -8.68
CA GLN A 289 -29.80 5.78 -8.78
C GLN A 289 -28.92 7.04 -8.82
N PHE A 290 -27.92 7.13 -7.95
CA PHE A 290 -26.97 8.25 -7.93
C PHE A 290 -26.27 8.43 -9.28
N ILE A 291 -25.76 7.35 -9.89
CA ILE A 291 -25.16 7.38 -11.23
C ILE A 291 -26.16 7.88 -12.28
N THR A 292 -27.40 7.40 -12.21
CA THR A 292 -28.46 7.80 -13.15
C THR A 292 -28.79 9.29 -13.04
N GLU A 293 -28.78 9.84 -11.82
CA GLU A 293 -29.11 11.25 -11.56
C GLU A 293 -27.96 12.21 -11.90
N HIS A 294 -26.71 11.81 -11.64
CA HIS A 294 -25.55 12.72 -11.73
C HIS A 294 -24.72 12.51 -13.00
N GLY A 295 -24.86 11.36 -13.66
CA GLY A 295 -24.04 10.99 -14.81
C GLY A 295 -22.55 10.89 -14.48
N GLU A 296 -21.74 10.71 -15.51
CA GLU A 296 -20.28 10.56 -15.40
C GLU A 296 -19.54 11.64 -16.22
N GLU A 297 -20.12 12.85 -16.25
CA GLU A 297 -19.52 14.01 -16.90
C GLU A 297 -18.20 14.41 -16.24
N ARG A 298 -17.27 15.00 -17.01
CA ARG A 298 -15.89 15.28 -16.58
C ARG A 298 -15.78 16.18 -15.35
N ASN A 299 -16.81 16.97 -15.06
CA ASN A 299 -16.89 17.85 -13.90
C ASN A 299 -17.28 17.11 -12.60
N VAL A 300 -17.83 15.90 -12.67
CA VAL A 300 -18.23 15.11 -11.48
C VAL A 300 -17.48 13.79 -11.34
N PHE A 301 -16.98 13.25 -12.46
CA PHE A 301 -16.37 11.94 -12.56
C PHE A 301 -15.07 12.00 -13.38
N GLY A 302 -14.03 11.33 -12.90
CA GLY A 302 -12.71 11.32 -13.56
C GLY A 302 -11.69 10.48 -12.80
N LEU A 303 -10.40 10.70 -13.06
CA LEU A 303 -9.31 10.10 -12.28
C LEU A 303 -9.30 10.63 -10.85
N ILE A 304 -9.41 9.70 -9.90
CA ILE A 304 -9.28 9.90 -8.46
C ILE A 304 -8.14 9.04 -7.91
N HIS A 305 -7.62 9.40 -6.74
CA HIS A 305 -6.65 8.61 -5.99
C HIS A 305 -7.25 7.31 -5.45
N SER A 306 -8.51 7.38 -5.01
CA SER A 306 -9.33 6.28 -4.45
C SER A 306 -8.81 5.67 -3.14
N ASP A 307 -7.77 6.25 -2.55
CA ASP A 307 -7.17 5.80 -1.28
C ASP A 307 -6.41 6.96 -0.62
N LEU A 308 -7.02 8.14 -0.61
CA LEU A 308 -6.38 9.38 -0.15
C LEU A 308 -6.40 9.51 1.38
N GLU A 309 -6.04 8.41 2.05
CA GLU A 309 -5.95 8.31 3.50
C GLU A 309 -4.78 9.14 4.05
N PRO A 310 -4.83 9.63 5.31
CA PRO A 310 -3.77 10.46 5.88
C PRO A 310 -2.37 9.82 5.90
N HIS A 311 -2.27 8.49 5.89
CA HIS A 311 -0.97 7.81 5.81
C HIS A 311 -0.39 7.80 4.38
N ASN A 312 -1.21 8.09 3.36
CA ASN A 312 -0.83 8.22 1.95
C ASN A 312 -0.56 9.68 1.54
N ILE A 313 -0.39 10.59 2.49
CA ILE A 313 -0.04 11.99 2.22
C ILE A 313 1.18 12.35 3.07
N ILE A 314 2.29 12.68 2.43
CA ILE A 314 3.49 13.20 3.10
C ILE A 314 3.41 14.72 3.16
N ILE A 315 3.64 15.31 4.33
CA ILE A 315 3.80 16.74 4.50
C ILE A 315 5.28 17.10 4.37
N SER A 316 5.63 17.72 3.24
CA SER A 316 7.00 18.05 2.86
C SER A 316 7.12 19.57 2.69
N ASP A 317 7.98 20.21 3.49
CA ASP A 317 8.13 21.67 3.53
C ASP A 317 6.79 22.41 3.71
N GLY A 318 5.90 21.87 4.56
CA GLY A 318 4.55 22.42 4.80
C GLY A 318 3.56 22.21 3.66
N GLN A 319 3.92 21.46 2.60
CA GLN A 319 3.06 21.17 1.46
C GLN A 319 2.63 19.69 1.46
N PRO A 320 1.34 19.39 1.21
CA PRO A 320 0.87 18.02 1.11
C PRO A 320 1.30 17.38 -0.21
N CYS A 321 1.84 16.17 -0.12
CA CYS A 321 2.34 15.38 -1.24
C CYS A 321 1.62 14.02 -1.23
N PRO A 322 0.62 13.79 -2.11
CA PRO A 322 -0.07 12.52 -2.17
C PRO A 322 0.87 11.45 -2.74
N ILE A 323 0.85 10.26 -2.14
CA ILE A 323 1.65 9.09 -2.50
C ILE A 323 0.77 7.84 -2.55
N ASP A 324 1.36 6.71 -2.93
CA ASP A 324 0.65 5.42 -3.00
C ASP A 324 -0.60 5.39 -3.90
N VAL A 325 -0.38 5.71 -5.16
CA VAL A 325 -1.41 5.71 -6.20
C VAL A 325 -1.68 4.30 -6.76
N MET A 326 -1.80 3.27 -5.92
CA MET A 326 -2.05 1.89 -6.38
C MET A 326 -3.53 1.64 -6.73
N GLN A 327 -4.44 2.33 -6.04
CA GLN A 327 -5.88 2.28 -6.29
C GLN A 327 -6.39 3.42 -7.17
N PHE A 328 -5.52 4.24 -7.77
CA PHE A 328 -6.04 5.36 -8.57
C PHE A 328 -6.84 4.88 -9.77
N GLY A 329 -7.91 5.56 -10.15
CA GLY A 329 -8.81 5.05 -11.18
C GLY A 329 -9.93 6.01 -11.48
N PHE A 330 -10.83 5.60 -12.34
CA PHE A 330 -11.98 6.40 -12.72
C PHE A 330 -13.09 6.28 -11.66
N GLY A 331 -13.42 7.38 -11.00
CA GLY A 331 -14.45 7.44 -9.98
C GLY A 331 -15.02 8.84 -9.80
N TYR A 332 -16.00 8.96 -8.91
CA TYR A 332 -16.55 10.25 -8.53
C TYR A 332 -15.59 11.00 -7.62
N TYR A 333 -15.37 12.28 -7.90
CA TYR A 333 -14.49 13.16 -7.11
C TYR A 333 -14.88 13.24 -5.63
N LEU A 334 -16.16 12.98 -5.30
CA LEU A 334 -16.63 12.89 -3.92
C LEU A 334 -15.95 11.78 -3.13
N SER A 335 -15.46 10.72 -3.78
CA SER A 335 -14.74 9.64 -3.11
C SER A 335 -13.46 10.15 -2.46
N ASP A 336 -12.57 10.82 -3.21
CA ASP A 336 -11.32 11.38 -2.65
C ASP A 336 -11.60 12.45 -1.59
N ILE A 337 -12.61 13.30 -1.82
CA ILE A 337 -13.05 14.31 -0.85
C ILE A 337 -13.45 13.63 0.46
N LEU A 338 -14.27 12.59 0.40
CA LEU A 338 -14.74 11.87 1.58
C LEU A 338 -13.59 11.19 2.31
N THR A 339 -12.77 10.41 1.59
CA THR A 339 -11.69 9.60 2.16
C THR A 339 -10.77 10.45 3.04
N LEU A 340 -10.48 11.68 2.63
CA LEU A 340 -9.65 12.59 3.42
C LEU A 340 -10.44 13.39 4.46
N SER A 341 -11.57 13.99 4.09
CA SER A 341 -12.30 14.92 4.97
C SER A 341 -12.96 14.25 6.18
N ARG A 342 -13.23 12.93 6.13
CA ARG A 342 -13.76 12.16 7.26
C ARG A 342 -12.83 12.12 8.48
N HIS A 343 -11.55 12.43 8.30
CA HIS A 343 -10.55 12.49 9.38
C HIS A 343 -10.47 13.85 10.09
N PHE A 344 -11.30 14.81 9.67
CA PHE A 344 -11.30 16.17 10.17
C PHE A 344 -12.55 16.45 11.01
N SER A 345 -12.40 17.31 12.02
CA SER A 345 -13.54 17.90 12.74
C SER A 345 -14.41 18.76 11.80
N GLU A 346 -15.63 19.11 12.20
CA GLU A 346 -16.54 19.92 11.37
C GLU A 346 -15.94 21.28 10.95
N ASP A 347 -15.20 21.92 11.85
CA ASP A 347 -14.51 23.19 11.58
C ASP A 347 -13.38 23.01 10.56
N GLU A 348 -12.57 21.95 10.71
CA GLU A 348 -11.51 21.60 9.77
C GLU A 348 -12.06 21.18 8.41
N GLN A 349 -13.17 20.42 8.36
CA GLN A 349 -13.86 20.10 7.11
C GLN A 349 -14.30 21.37 6.38
N THR A 350 -14.81 22.37 7.10
CA THR A 350 -15.19 23.65 6.51
C THR A 350 -13.98 24.34 5.87
N ILE A 351 -12.81 24.31 6.53
CA ILE A 351 -11.56 24.87 5.99
C ILE A 351 -11.06 24.08 4.77
N PHE A 352 -11.13 22.75 4.83
CA PHE A 352 -10.78 21.86 3.73
C PHE A 352 -11.65 22.14 2.50
N PHE A 353 -12.98 22.22 2.67
CA PHE A 353 -13.91 22.54 1.59
C PHE A 353 -13.66 23.93 1.01
N GLN A 354 -13.32 24.93 1.83
CA GLN A 354 -12.93 26.24 1.32
C GLN A 354 -11.69 26.15 0.41
N GLY A 355 -10.65 25.42 0.81
CA GLY A 355 -9.47 25.21 -0.01
C GLY A 355 -9.77 24.48 -1.32
N TYR A 356 -10.61 23.43 -1.27
CA TYR A 356 -11.08 22.74 -2.47
C TYR A 356 -11.81 23.68 -3.44
N GLN A 357 -12.70 24.53 -2.88
CA GLN A 357 -13.50 25.48 -3.64
C GLN A 357 -12.72 26.65 -4.25
N GLU A 358 -11.45 26.85 -3.88
CA GLU A 358 -10.56 27.77 -4.60
C GLU A 358 -10.26 27.29 -6.02
N ILE A 359 -10.36 25.98 -6.26
CA ILE A 359 -10.02 25.35 -7.55
C ILE A 359 -11.27 24.85 -8.26
N ARG A 360 -12.19 24.19 -7.55
CA ARG A 360 -13.39 23.57 -8.14
C ARG A 360 -14.60 23.70 -7.25
N ALA A 361 -15.77 23.98 -7.83
CA ALA A 361 -17.02 23.99 -7.07
C ALA A 361 -17.36 22.58 -6.55
N LEU A 362 -17.91 22.51 -5.33
CA LEU A 362 -18.53 21.30 -4.81
C LEU A 362 -19.92 21.11 -5.44
N PRO A 363 -20.39 19.86 -5.64
CA PRO A 363 -21.75 19.60 -6.11
C PRO A 363 -22.81 20.20 -5.18
N THR A 364 -23.97 20.56 -5.74
CA THR A 364 -25.15 20.90 -4.92
C THR A 364 -25.52 19.70 -4.06
N ASN A 365 -25.86 19.93 -2.79
CA ASN A 365 -26.18 18.87 -1.82
C ASN A 365 -25.04 17.86 -1.54
N TYR A 366 -23.78 18.24 -1.78
CA TYR A 366 -22.63 17.35 -1.57
C TYR A 366 -22.64 16.65 -0.20
N ARG A 367 -23.09 17.29 0.88
CA ARG A 367 -23.17 16.67 2.21
C ARG A 367 -24.09 15.44 2.25
N GLN A 368 -25.22 15.48 1.56
CA GLN A 368 -26.13 14.33 1.45
C GLN A 368 -25.51 13.24 0.57
N GLN A 369 -24.80 13.63 -0.48
CA GLN A 369 -24.12 12.70 -1.38
C GLN A 369 -22.96 11.99 -0.67
N LEU A 370 -22.17 12.72 0.13
CA LEU A 370 -21.07 12.15 0.93
C LEU A 370 -21.55 11.02 1.86
N ALA A 371 -22.77 11.10 2.40
CA ALA A 371 -23.32 10.01 3.22
C ALA A 371 -23.47 8.69 2.44
N LEU A 372 -23.82 8.74 1.15
CA LEU A 372 -23.85 7.55 0.30
C LEU A 372 -22.43 7.00 0.07
N PHE A 373 -21.45 7.87 -0.17
CA PHE A 373 -20.07 7.45 -0.35
C PHE A 373 -19.44 6.89 0.94
N GLU A 374 -19.88 7.35 2.10
CA GLU A 374 -19.45 6.79 3.40
C GLU A 374 -19.92 5.34 3.55
N GLU A 375 -21.18 5.06 3.21
CA GLU A 375 -21.69 3.69 3.21
C GLU A 375 -20.95 2.80 2.20
N LEU A 376 -20.53 3.34 1.05
CA LEU A 376 -19.74 2.62 0.05
C LEU A 376 -18.30 2.35 0.49
N HIS A 377 -17.69 3.29 1.21
CA HIS A 377 -16.32 3.14 1.71
C HIS A 377 -16.22 2.05 2.79
N MET A 378 -17.32 1.74 3.46
CA MET A 378 -17.40 0.67 4.47
C MET A 378 -17.56 -0.74 3.88
N LEU A 379 -17.62 -0.88 2.55
CA LEU A 379 -17.57 -2.16 1.82
C LEU A 379 -16.14 -2.61 1.58
#